data_AF-A0A817EMK8-F1
#
_entry.id   AF-A0A817EMK8-F1
#
_cell.length_a   1.000
_cell.length_b   1.000
_cell.length_c   1.000
_cell.angle_alpha   90.00
_cell.angle_beta   90.00
_cell.angle_gamma   90.00
#
_symmetry.space_group_name_H-M   'P 1'
#
loop_
_entity.id
_entity.type
_entity.pdbx_description
1 polymer ?
#
loop_
_entity_poly.entity_id
_entity_poly.type
_entity_poly.pdbx_seq_one_letter_code
_entity_poly.pdbx_strand_id
1 'polypeptide(L)'
;MKLVNLFILVNIDVIHEIKTERRKSSPTLNKNKRSSSIDDENSKQLSSDGKFRINATDSSIDVISGDISQVPVDMMICVSTSNNLCDSVLRCAGHQIESQYKESHRSGDALILDGGLTAARRILFVPWQTQIEQTETIKTQKSLSDLVKWCIEQGHQRNMRSISFPPIGAGQLGLDPAFVCEAMISGASQCLHQYKMDVIFVIYPSTEINSNHPYDHDDDECYQVI
;
A
#
# COMPACT_ATOMS: atom_id res chain seq x y z
N MET A 1 -13.90 6.23 -17.58
CA MET A 1 -12.94 7.23 -17.05
C MET A 1 -12.25 6.57 -15.85
N LYS A 2 -10.92 6.48 -15.88
CA LYS A 2 -10.10 5.47 -15.16
C LYS A 2 -10.14 5.69 -13.64
N LEU A 3 -10.41 4.63 -12.85
CA LEU A 3 -10.25 4.60 -11.39
C LEU A 3 -8.90 5.15 -10.94
N VAL A 4 -7.84 4.88 -11.71
CA VAL A 4 -6.49 5.43 -11.54
C VAL A 4 -6.46 6.96 -11.56
N ASN A 5 -7.20 7.60 -12.48
CA ASN A 5 -7.29 9.07 -12.53
C ASN A 5 -8.08 9.63 -11.34
N LEU A 6 -9.11 8.93 -10.85
CA LEU A 6 -9.85 9.36 -9.67
C LEU A 6 -8.98 9.23 -8.40
N PHE A 7 -8.24 8.13 -8.26
CA PHE A 7 -7.25 7.93 -7.20
C PHE A 7 -6.21 9.07 -7.21
N ILE A 8 -5.69 9.45 -8.37
CA ILE A 8 -4.68 10.51 -8.49
C ILE A 8 -5.28 11.91 -8.26
N LEU A 9 -6.50 12.19 -8.74
CA LEU A 9 -7.12 13.52 -8.68
C LEU A 9 -7.67 13.88 -7.29
N VAL A 10 -8.26 12.94 -6.56
CA VAL A 10 -8.80 13.20 -5.20
C VAL A 10 -7.67 13.49 -4.20
N ASN A 11 -6.45 13.05 -4.49
CA ASN A 11 -5.28 13.18 -3.61
C ASN A 11 -4.61 14.56 -3.58
N ILE A 12 -4.93 15.49 -4.49
CA ILE A 12 -4.27 16.80 -4.46
C ILE A 12 -4.65 17.57 -3.18
N ASP A 13 -5.90 17.44 -2.72
CA ASP A 13 -6.44 18.18 -1.58
C ASP A 13 -6.00 17.59 -0.22
N VAL A 14 -6.05 16.27 -0.06
CA VAL A 14 -5.57 15.56 1.16
C VAL A 14 -4.08 15.87 1.43
N ILE A 15 -3.26 15.91 0.38
CA ILE A 15 -1.83 16.24 0.51
C ILE A 15 -1.62 17.73 0.83
N HIS A 16 -2.53 18.60 0.38
CA HIS A 16 -2.50 20.01 0.75
C HIS A 16 -2.76 20.19 2.25
N GLU A 17 -3.67 19.40 2.82
CA GLU A 17 -4.01 19.40 4.25
C GLU A 17 -2.85 18.90 5.14
N ILE A 18 -2.21 17.79 4.76
CA ILE A 18 -1.01 17.26 5.44
C ILE A 18 0.15 18.28 5.42
N LYS A 19 0.32 19.04 4.33
CA LYS A 19 1.32 20.13 4.27
C LYS A 19 0.98 21.30 5.20
N THR A 20 -0.30 21.60 5.42
CA THR A 20 -0.73 22.67 6.34
C THR A 20 -0.66 22.29 7.82
N GLU A 21 -0.90 21.04 8.20
CA GLU A 21 -0.78 20.60 9.60
C GLU A 21 0.67 20.57 10.09
N ARG A 22 1.63 20.21 9.22
CA ARG A 22 3.08 20.27 9.51
C ARG A 22 3.60 21.68 9.82
N ARG A 23 2.90 22.74 9.39
CA ARG A 23 3.26 24.13 9.72
C ARG A 23 2.82 24.54 11.13
N LYS A 24 1.93 23.80 11.79
CA LYS A 24 1.32 24.18 13.08
C LYS A 24 2.03 23.59 14.31
N SER A 25 3.00 22.68 14.16
CA SER A 25 3.61 21.96 15.29
C SER A 25 5.07 22.33 15.65
N SER A 26 5.64 23.40 15.10
CA SER A 26 6.98 23.88 15.53
C SER A 26 6.90 24.92 16.65
N PRO A 27 7.65 24.78 17.75
CA PRO A 27 7.69 25.77 18.83
C PRO A 27 8.40 27.04 18.36
N THR A 28 7.78 28.19 18.63
CA THR A 28 8.31 29.53 18.34
C THR A 28 9.57 29.82 19.15
N LEU A 29 10.69 30.13 18.49
CA LEU A 29 11.74 30.99 19.04
C LEU A 29 12.35 31.91 17.96
N ASN A 30 12.84 33.05 18.45
CA ASN A 30 12.90 34.38 17.85
C ASN A 30 13.98 34.59 16.74
N LYS A 31 13.77 35.68 15.99
CA LYS A 31 14.49 36.21 14.80
C LYS A 31 15.98 36.49 15.00
N ASN A 32 16.83 36.16 14.01
CA ASN A 32 17.76 37.11 13.33
C ASN A 32 18.58 36.50 12.16
N LYS A 33 18.29 37.00 10.95
CA LYS A 33 19.17 37.42 9.83
C LYS A 33 20.55 36.72 9.60
N ARG A 34 20.65 35.87 8.57
CA ARG A 34 21.57 36.03 7.41
C ARG A 34 21.34 34.92 6.37
N SER A 35 21.53 35.31 5.11
CA SER A 35 21.35 34.58 3.86
C SER A 35 22.15 33.27 3.75
N SER A 36 21.46 32.17 3.41
CA SER A 36 21.96 31.11 2.52
C SER A 36 20.79 30.29 2.03
N SER A 37 20.62 30.24 0.71
CA SER A 37 19.60 29.53 -0.02
C SER A 37 19.71 28.03 0.19
N ILE A 38 18.65 27.39 0.70
CA ILE A 38 18.37 25.96 0.52
C ILE A 38 16.87 25.87 0.32
N ASP A 39 16.47 25.80 -0.95
CA ASP A 39 15.09 25.54 -1.34
C ASP A 39 14.81 24.05 -1.13
N ASP A 40 14.14 23.71 -0.01
CA ASP A 40 13.60 22.37 0.22
C ASP A 40 12.42 22.12 -0.74
N GLU A 41 12.77 21.71 -1.95
CA GLU A 41 11.84 21.41 -3.03
C GLU A 41 11.24 20.00 -2.85
N ASN A 42 10.16 19.89 -2.06
CA ASN A 42 9.33 18.69 -2.04
C ASN A 42 8.47 18.65 -3.33
N SER A 43 9.10 18.24 -4.44
CA SER A 43 8.55 18.22 -5.79
C SER A 43 7.62 17.03 -6.00
N LYS A 44 6.33 17.31 -6.22
CA LYS A 44 5.35 16.33 -6.73
C LYS A 44 5.68 16.04 -8.20
N GLN A 45 5.87 14.78 -8.57
CA GLN A 45 6.03 14.39 -9.97
C GLN A 45 4.99 13.33 -10.33
N LEU A 46 4.02 13.74 -11.16
CA LEU A 46 3.15 12.81 -11.88
C LEU A 46 3.87 12.45 -13.17
N SER A 47 4.35 11.22 -13.29
CA SER A 47 5.02 10.78 -14.53
C SER A 47 4.01 10.53 -15.65
N SER A 48 4.44 10.65 -16.91
CA SER A 48 3.65 10.33 -18.11
C SER A 48 3.01 8.94 -18.11
N ASP A 49 3.54 8.05 -17.28
CA ASP A 49 3.19 6.63 -17.22
C ASP A 49 2.12 6.34 -16.13
N GLY A 50 1.51 7.39 -15.57
CA GLY A 50 0.47 7.27 -14.55
C GLY A 50 0.98 6.92 -13.15
N LYS A 51 2.30 6.97 -12.91
CA LYS A 51 2.86 6.79 -11.56
C LYS A 51 2.82 8.10 -10.79
N PHE A 52 2.31 8.01 -9.57
CA PHE A 52 2.27 9.10 -8.60
C PHE A 52 3.29 8.84 -7.50
N ARG A 53 4.12 9.85 -7.17
CA ARG A 53 5.20 9.73 -6.19
C ARG A 53 5.21 10.92 -5.22
N ILE A 54 5.36 10.62 -3.93
CA ILE A 54 5.66 11.57 -2.85
C ILE A 54 7.07 11.25 -2.34
N ASN A 55 7.97 12.22 -2.42
CA ASN A 55 9.34 12.07 -1.92
C ASN A 55 9.46 12.61 -0.49
N ALA A 56 10.27 11.93 0.32
CA ALA A 56 10.95 12.47 1.48
C ALA A 56 12.46 12.27 1.31
N THR A 57 13.26 12.81 2.23
CA THR A 57 14.73 12.87 2.12
C THR A 57 15.37 11.50 1.85
N ASP A 58 14.81 10.43 2.40
CA ASP A 58 15.35 9.06 2.35
C ASP A 58 14.27 7.97 2.30
N SER A 59 13.11 8.30 1.75
CA SER A 59 11.98 7.38 1.54
C SER A 59 10.98 7.95 0.53
N SER A 60 10.22 7.10 -0.13
CA SER A 60 9.10 7.52 -1.00
C SER A 60 7.77 6.86 -0.67
N ILE A 61 6.68 7.48 -1.13
CA ILE A 61 5.39 6.83 -1.32
C ILE A 61 5.08 6.84 -2.80
N ASP A 62 4.98 5.66 -3.39
CA ASP A 62 4.65 5.47 -4.80
C ASP A 62 3.27 4.84 -4.95
N VAL A 63 2.55 5.26 -5.99
CA VAL A 63 1.35 4.58 -6.47
C VAL A 63 1.61 4.19 -7.92
N ILE A 64 1.55 2.89 -8.19
CA ILE A 64 1.81 2.32 -9.51
C ILE A 64 0.65 1.42 -9.92
N SER A 65 0.48 1.24 -11.22
CA SER A 65 -0.41 0.19 -11.73
C SER A 65 0.38 -1.08 -12.04
N GLY A 66 -0.15 -2.25 -11.67
CA GLY A 66 0.47 -3.54 -11.97
C GLY A 66 0.00 -4.69 -11.07
N ASP A 67 0.65 -5.84 -11.22
CA ASP A 67 0.51 -7.01 -10.35
C ASP A 67 1.49 -6.91 -9.17
N ILE A 68 0.96 -6.92 -7.95
CA ILE A 68 1.74 -6.79 -6.71
C ILE A 68 2.79 -7.89 -6.56
N SER A 69 2.52 -9.09 -7.08
CA SER A 69 3.46 -10.24 -7.00
C SER A 69 4.71 -10.04 -7.87
N GLN A 70 4.67 -9.12 -8.83
CA GLN A 70 5.78 -8.80 -9.72
C GLN A 70 6.56 -7.55 -9.31
N VAL A 71 6.15 -6.87 -8.22
CA VAL A 71 6.81 -5.65 -7.75
C VAL A 71 8.00 -6.03 -6.85
N PRO A 72 9.25 -5.68 -7.23
CA PRO A 72 10.42 -6.04 -6.45
C PRO A 72 10.49 -5.19 -5.17
N VAL A 73 10.22 -5.83 -4.03
CA VAL A 73 10.29 -5.21 -2.70
C VAL A 73 10.89 -6.16 -1.68
N ASP A 74 11.36 -5.60 -0.57
CA ASP A 74 11.79 -6.38 0.58
C ASP A 74 10.60 -7.11 1.26
N MET A 75 9.42 -6.49 1.31
CA MET A 75 8.23 -7.06 1.92
C MET A 75 6.96 -6.76 1.12
N MET A 76 6.19 -7.77 0.74
CA MET A 76 4.86 -7.62 0.15
C MET A 76 3.79 -7.88 1.20
N ILE A 77 2.76 -7.03 1.26
CA ILE A 77 1.61 -7.23 2.14
C ILE A 77 0.53 -8.03 1.42
N CYS A 78 0.04 -9.07 2.08
CA CYS A 78 -1.11 -9.85 1.65
C CYS A 78 -2.17 -9.82 2.74
N VAL A 79 -3.39 -9.38 2.43
CA VAL A 79 -4.49 -9.41 3.38
C VAL A 79 -5.07 -10.83 3.42
N SER A 80 -4.81 -11.57 4.49
CA SER A 80 -5.11 -13.01 4.59
C SER A 80 -6.60 -13.33 4.67
N THR A 81 -7.42 -12.32 4.97
CA THR A 81 -8.89 -12.40 4.99
C THR A 81 -9.53 -12.17 3.61
N SER A 82 -8.73 -11.78 2.61
CA SER A 82 -9.18 -11.69 1.22
C SER A 82 -8.80 -12.96 0.48
N ASN A 83 -9.78 -13.85 0.25
CA ASN A 83 -9.52 -15.12 -0.43
C ASN A 83 -8.92 -14.89 -1.83
N ASN A 84 -9.47 -13.97 -2.63
CA ASN A 84 -8.98 -13.72 -4.00
C ASN A 84 -7.52 -13.26 -4.03
N LEU A 85 -7.16 -12.29 -3.19
CA LEU A 85 -5.79 -11.81 -3.11
C LEU A 85 -4.87 -12.90 -2.54
N CYS A 86 -5.27 -13.54 -1.44
CA CYS A 86 -4.45 -14.52 -0.74
C CYS A 86 -4.19 -15.74 -1.61
N ASP A 87 -5.20 -16.30 -2.25
CA ASP A 87 -5.08 -17.46 -3.13
C ASP A 87 -4.22 -17.13 -4.35
N SER A 88 -4.39 -15.95 -4.95
CA SER A 88 -3.57 -15.48 -6.07
C SER A 88 -2.10 -15.31 -5.66
N VAL A 89 -1.84 -14.66 -4.51
CA VAL A 89 -0.48 -14.48 -3.98
C VAL A 89 0.17 -15.83 -3.67
N LEU A 90 -0.54 -16.77 -3.04
CA LEU A 90 -0.01 -18.10 -2.74
C LEU A 90 0.30 -18.89 -4.01
N ARG A 91 -0.55 -18.80 -5.04
CA ARG A 91 -0.31 -19.39 -6.35
C ARG A 91 0.95 -18.81 -7.01
N CYS A 92 1.09 -17.47 -7.02
CA CYS A 92 2.26 -16.79 -7.55
C CYS A 92 3.53 -17.08 -6.75
N ALA A 93 3.42 -17.29 -5.42
CA ALA A 93 4.56 -17.64 -4.57
C ALA A 93 5.01 -19.11 -4.75
N GLY A 94 4.12 -19.96 -5.26
CA GLY A 94 4.39 -21.35 -5.59
C GLY A 94 4.05 -22.35 -4.47
N HIS A 95 3.93 -23.62 -4.84
CA HIS A 95 3.42 -24.71 -4.00
C HIS A 95 4.10 -24.85 -2.62
N GLN A 96 5.40 -24.53 -2.53
CA GLN A 96 6.13 -24.59 -1.27
C GLN A 96 5.63 -23.55 -0.27
N ILE A 97 5.40 -22.31 -0.71
CA ILE A 97 4.88 -21.24 0.13
C ILE A 97 3.42 -21.49 0.48
N GLU A 98 2.64 -21.98 -0.49
CA GLU A 98 1.24 -22.39 -0.26
C GLU A 98 1.12 -23.46 0.84
N SER A 99 1.98 -24.48 0.81
CA SER A 99 1.99 -25.54 1.83
C SER A 99 2.37 -24.99 3.20
N GLN A 100 3.43 -24.17 3.28
CA GLN A 100 3.85 -23.54 4.54
C GLN A 100 2.76 -22.63 5.12
N TYR A 101 2.04 -21.91 4.27
CA TYR A 101 0.92 -21.08 4.67
C TYR A 101 -0.20 -21.94 5.28
N LYS A 102 -0.62 -23.02 4.60
CA LYS A 102 -1.67 -23.92 5.12
C LYS A 102 -1.30 -24.57 6.45
N GLU A 103 -0.03 -24.89 6.64
CA GLU A 103 0.47 -25.51 7.89
C GLU A 103 0.58 -24.49 9.04
N SER A 104 1.02 -23.27 8.75
CA SER A 104 1.42 -22.29 9.76
C SER A 104 0.38 -21.21 10.03
N HIS A 105 -0.46 -20.87 9.05
CA HIS A 105 -1.43 -19.80 9.19
C HIS A 105 -2.51 -20.17 10.21
N ARG A 106 -2.84 -19.20 11.06
CA ARG A 106 -3.93 -19.27 12.02
C ARG A 106 -4.81 -18.06 11.79
N SER A 107 -6.12 -18.29 11.73
CA SER A 107 -7.09 -17.21 11.50
C SER A 107 -6.93 -16.15 12.59
N GLY A 108 -6.80 -14.89 12.19
CA GLY A 108 -6.58 -13.76 13.10
C GLY A 108 -5.12 -13.46 13.43
N ASP A 109 -4.16 -14.25 12.95
CA ASP A 109 -2.73 -14.02 13.17
C ASP A 109 -2.03 -13.52 11.90
N ALA A 110 -1.01 -12.68 12.11
CA ALA A 110 -0.08 -12.32 11.06
C ALA A 110 0.99 -13.40 10.88
N LEU A 111 1.39 -13.65 9.63
CA LEU A 111 2.40 -14.66 9.27
C LEU A 111 3.37 -14.07 8.27
N ILE A 112 4.68 -14.29 8.46
CA ILE A 112 5.71 -13.91 7.50
C ILE A 112 6.32 -15.16 6.89
N LEU A 113 6.29 -15.25 5.56
CA LEU A 113 6.93 -16.31 4.79
C LEU A 113 7.95 -15.73 3.81
N ASP A 114 8.73 -16.63 3.21
CA ASP A 114 9.57 -16.30 2.05
C ASP A 114 8.70 -15.86 0.85
N GLY A 115 9.28 -15.05 -0.04
CA GLY A 115 8.64 -14.58 -1.26
C GLY A 115 8.36 -15.67 -2.30
N GLY A 116 9.05 -16.80 -2.20
CA GLY A 116 8.93 -17.89 -3.16
C GLY A 116 9.25 -17.44 -4.58
N LEU A 117 8.33 -17.69 -5.51
CA LEU A 117 8.46 -17.32 -6.92
C LEU A 117 8.01 -15.87 -7.23
N THR A 118 7.57 -15.10 -6.24
CA THR A 118 7.25 -13.68 -6.42
C THR A 118 8.52 -12.83 -6.53
N ALA A 119 8.39 -11.58 -6.98
CA ALA A 119 9.49 -10.62 -6.99
C ALA A 119 9.83 -10.06 -5.59
N ALA A 120 8.97 -10.29 -4.59
CA ALA A 120 9.18 -9.84 -3.22
C ALA A 120 10.13 -10.78 -2.47
N ARG A 121 10.92 -10.26 -1.53
CA ARG A 121 11.79 -11.11 -0.69
C ARG A 121 11.03 -11.84 0.41
N ARG A 122 9.97 -11.22 0.95
CA ARG A 122 9.11 -11.76 2.01
C ARG A 122 7.66 -11.40 1.75
N ILE A 123 6.75 -12.24 2.21
CA ILE A 123 5.31 -11.97 2.22
C ILE A 123 4.86 -11.88 3.66
N LEU A 124 4.26 -10.76 4.04
CA LEU A 124 3.61 -10.57 5.33
C LEU A 124 2.09 -10.68 5.12
N PHE A 125 1.55 -11.82 5.55
CA PHE A 125 0.11 -12.09 5.59
C PHE A 125 -0.46 -11.42 6.83
N VAL A 126 -1.48 -10.59 6.66
CA VAL A 126 -2.08 -9.80 7.74
C VAL A 126 -3.59 -10.01 7.78
N PRO A 127 -4.18 -10.25 8.97
CA PRO A 127 -5.61 -10.26 9.12
C PRO A 127 -6.12 -8.82 9.11
N TRP A 128 -7.13 -8.55 8.29
CA TRP A 128 -7.86 -7.29 8.40
C TRP A 128 -9.31 -7.47 7.98
N GLN A 129 -10.23 -7.07 8.85
CA GLN A 129 -11.65 -7.12 8.55
C GLN A 129 -12.33 -5.89 9.13
N THR A 130 -13.25 -5.34 8.36
CA THR A 130 -14.07 -4.23 8.80
C THR A 130 -15.39 -4.80 9.32
N GLN A 131 -15.81 -4.37 10.52
CA GLN A 131 -17.18 -4.59 10.98
C GLN A 131 -18.01 -3.40 10.49
N ILE A 132 -18.40 -3.40 9.22
CA ILE A 132 -19.20 -2.29 8.69
C ILE A 132 -20.67 -2.57 8.97
N GLU A 133 -21.19 -1.95 10.02
CA GLU A 133 -22.45 -1.22 9.84
C GLU A 133 -22.08 0.09 9.14
N GLN A 134 -22.81 0.45 8.09
CA GLN A 134 -22.49 1.51 7.10
C GLN A 134 -22.35 2.94 7.69
N THR A 135 -22.39 3.08 9.01
CA THR A 135 -22.35 4.34 9.77
C THR A 135 -20.99 4.65 10.40
N GLU A 136 -20.00 3.74 10.35
CA GLU A 136 -18.71 3.90 11.06
C GLU A 136 -17.48 4.14 10.17
N THR A 137 -17.64 4.92 9.09
CA THR A 137 -16.58 5.27 8.11
C THR A 137 -15.26 5.71 8.76
N ILE A 138 -15.32 6.53 9.82
CA ILE A 138 -14.13 7.02 10.53
C ILE A 138 -13.33 5.88 11.19
N LYS A 139 -14.02 4.90 11.79
CA LYS A 139 -13.35 3.77 12.46
C LYS A 139 -12.67 2.86 11.45
N THR A 140 -13.30 2.63 10.30
CA THR A 140 -12.69 1.89 9.20
C THR A 140 -11.44 2.60 8.68
N GLN A 141 -11.49 3.93 8.52
CA GLN A 141 -10.35 4.73 8.04
C GLN A 141 -9.18 4.61 8.99
N LYS A 142 -9.46 4.78 10.29
CA LYS A 142 -8.47 4.66 11.34
C LYS A 142 -7.87 3.25 11.40
N SER A 143 -8.71 2.21 11.33
CA SER A 143 -8.26 0.82 11.33
C SER A 143 -7.33 0.53 10.15
N LEU A 144 -7.68 0.97 8.95
CA LEU A 144 -6.85 0.80 7.77
C LEU A 144 -5.53 1.59 7.86
N SER A 145 -5.59 2.83 8.33
CA SER A 145 -4.39 3.65 8.58
C SER A 145 -3.45 2.98 9.59
N ASP A 146 -4.00 2.46 10.69
CA ASP A 146 -3.23 1.79 11.75
C ASP A 146 -2.65 0.45 11.26
N LEU A 147 -3.36 -0.30 10.41
CA LEU A 147 -2.82 -1.49 9.74
C LEU A 147 -1.59 -1.16 8.89
N VAL A 148 -1.67 -0.11 8.06
CA VAL A 148 -0.55 0.33 7.20
C VAL A 148 0.67 0.69 8.04
N LYS A 149 0.47 1.47 9.12
CA LYS A 149 1.56 1.81 10.05
C LYS A 149 2.19 0.56 10.66
N TRP A 150 1.35 -0.33 11.18
CA TRP A 150 1.83 -1.57 11.80
C TRP A 150 2.65 -2.41 10.82
N CYS A 151 2.21 -2.55 9.57
CA CYS A 151 2.96 -3.27 8.54
C CYS A 151 4.32 -2.61 8.25
N ILE A 152 4.36 -1.28 8.16
CA ILE A 152 5.58 -0.50 7.98
C ILE A 152 6.55 -0.71 9.17
N GLU A 153 6.03 -0.71 10.39
CA GLU A 153 6.79 -1.00 11.60
C GLU A 153 7.36 -2.42 11.60
N GLN A 154 6.57 -3.41 11.19
CA GLN A 154 7.03 -4.79 11.07
C GLN A 154 8.15 -4.94 10.04
N GLY A 155 8.07 -4.23 8.91
CA GLY A 155 9.13 -4.16 7.91
C GLY A 155 10.39 -3.52 8.48
N HIS A 156 10.26 -2.37 9.12
CA HIS A 156 11.38 -1.63 9.71
C HIS A 156 12.12 -2.46 10.78
N GLN A 157 11.40 -3.10 11.71
CA GLN A 157 11.98 -3.97 12.75
C GLN A 157 12.79 -5.15 12.18
N ARG A 158 12.55 -5.49 10.91
CA ARG A 158 13.24 -6.58 10.19
C ARG A 158 14.27 -6.05 9.18
N ASN A 159 14.63 -4.77 9.25
CA ASN A 159 15.57 -4.09 8.36
C ASN A 159 15.16 -4.15 6.88
N MET A 160 13.86 -4.13 6.60
CA MET A 160 13.33 -3.98 5.24
C MET A 160 13.41 -2.51 4.82
N ARG A 161 13.73 -2.26 3.55
CA ARG A 161 13.82 -0.91 2.97
C ARG A 161 12.72 -0.59 1.98
N SER A 162 11.95 -1.58 1.55
CA SER A 162 10.79 -1.36 0.69
C SER A 162 9.63 -2.29 1.05
N ILE A 163 8.41 -1.75 0.94
CA ILE A 163 7.17 -2.47 1.22
C ILE A 163 6.12 -2.20 0.14
N SER A 164 5.41 -3.23 -0.32
CA SER A 164 4.27 -3.08 -1.23
C SER A 164 2.94 -3.41 -0.56
N PHE A 165 1.91 -2.63 -0.89
CA PHE A 165 0.55 -2.81 -0.41
C PHE A 165 -0.43 -2.91 -1.59
N PRO A 166 -1.41 -3.81 -1.53
CA PRO A 166 -2.55 -3.81 -2.44
C PRO A 166 -3.56 -2.73 -2.01
N PRO A 167 -4.61 -2.45 -2.81
CA PRO A 167 -5.70 -1.56 -2.40
C PRO A 167 -6.58 -2.29 -1.36
N ILE A 168 -6.30 -2.12 -0.08
CA ILE A 168 -6.96 -2.89 0.98
C ILE A 168 -8.41 -2.42 1.15
N GLY A 169 -9.36 -3.30 0.83
CA GLY A 169 -10.80 -3.08 0.99
C GLY A 169 -11.52 -2.45 -0.20
N ALA A 170 -10.82 -2.13 -1.29
CA ALA A 170 -11.43 -1.61 -2.52
C ALA A 170 -12.15 -2.68 -3.37
N GLY A 171 -11.90 -3.96 -3.11
CA GLY A 171 -12.52 -5.09 -3.81
C GLY A 171 -13.78 -5.60 -3.11
N GLN A 172 -13.73 -6.83 -2.58
CA GLN A 172 -14.87 -7.54 -1.98
C GLN A 172 -15.60 -6.75 -0.87
N LEU A 173 -14.91 -5.84 -0.18
CA LEU A 173 -15.51 -5.03 0.89
C LEU A 173 -16.28 -3.79 0.39
N GLY A 174 -16.18 -3.47 -0.91
CA GLY A 174 -16.93 -2.39 -1.54
C GLY A 174 -16.67 -1.00 -0.96
N LEU A 175 -15.52 -0.80 -0.31
CA LEU A 175 -15.15 0.52 0.19
C LEU A 175 -14.88 1.46 -0.98
N ASP A 176 -15.23 2.72 -0.80
CA ASP A 176 -14.92 3.75 -1.78
C ASP A 176 -13.39 3.80 -2.02
N PRO A 177 -12.92 3.72 -3.28
CA PRO A 177 -11.50 3.73 -3.57
C PRO A 177 -10.78 4.99 -3.09
N ALA A 178 -11.42 6.16 -3.12
CA ALA A 178 -10.80 7.38 -2.62
C ALA A 178 -10.64 7.33 -1.09
N PHE A 179 -11.64 6.80 -0.40
CA PHE A 179 -11.56 6.53 1.04
C PHE A 179 -10.41 5.57 1.41
N VAL A 180 -10.28 4.45 0.69
CA VAL A 180 -9.18 3.49 0.89
C VAL A 180 -7.82 4.16 0.67
N CYS A 181 -7.70 4.93 -0.42
CA CYS A 181 -6.50 5.68 -0.73
C CYS A 181 -6.08 6.64 0.38
N GLU A 182 -7.02 7.47 0.84
CA GLU A 182 -6.78 8.48 1.86
C GLU A 182 -6.29 7.83 3.16
N ALA A 183 -6.96 6.76 3.60
CA ALA A 183 -6.58 6.03 4.80
C ALA A 183 -5.15 5.47 4.72
N MET A 184 -4.82 4.83 3.60
CA MET A 184 -3.52 4.18 3.40
C MET A 184 -2.38 5.19 3.25
N ILE A 185 -2.56 6.24 2.45
CA ILE A 185 -1.57 7.31 2.29
C ILE A 185 -1.37 8.05 3.61
N SER A 186 -2.44 8.31 4.37
CA SER A 186 -2.34 8.92 5.70
C SER A 186 -1.52 8.05 6.66
N GLY A 187 -1.75 6.73 6.68
CA GLY A 187 -0.95 5.78 7.47
C GLY A 187 0.52 5.81 7.09
N ALA A 188 0.84 5.67 5.81
CA ALA A 188 2.22 5.68 5.32
C ALA A 188 2.92 7.03 5.56
N SER A 189 2.23 8.15 5.34
CA SER A 189 2.79 9.49 5.52
C SER A 189 3.19 9.81 6.96
N GLN A 190 2.49 9.22 7.94
CA GLN A 190 2.84 9.35 9.36
C GLN A 190 4.12 8.58 9.69
N CYS A 191 4.38 7.48 8.99
CA CYS A 191 5.59 6.67 9.14
C CYS A 191 6.80 7.18 8.35
N LEU A 192 6.58 7.94 7.27
CA LEU A 192 7.61 8.33 6.31
C LEU A 192 8.80 9.10 6.94
N HIS A 193 8.55 9.86 8.01
CA HIS A 193 9.61 10.59 8.72
C HIS A 193 10.31 9.74 9.79
N GLN A 194 9.65 8.67 10.24
CA GLN A 194 10.13 7.83 11.32
C GLN A 194 10.94 6.65 10.79
N TYR A 195 10.53 6.10 9.64
CA TYR A 195 11.10 4.92 9.04
C TYR A 195 11.54 5.25 7.60
N LYS A 196 12.84 5.09 7.34
CA LYS A 196 13.47 5.29 6.02
C LYS A 196 13.13 4.11 5.09
N MET A 197 11.87 4.03 4.67
CA MET A 197 11.35 2.90 3.92
C MET A 197 10.49 3.37 2.75
N ASP A 198 10.75 2.82 1.57
CA ASP A 198 9.95 3.07 0.38
C ASP A 198 8.62 2.30 0.47
N VAL A 199 7.50 3.00 0.32
CA VAL A 199 6.16 2.43 0.36
C VAL A 199 5.56 2.49 -1.04
N ILE A 200 5.13 1.34 -1.56
CA ILE A 200 4.54 1.23 -2.89
C ILE A 200 3.11 0.71 -2.77
N PHE A 201 2.13 1.50 -3.20
CA PHE A 201 0.76 1.06 -3.42
C PHE A 201 0.61 0.57 -4.85
N VAL A 202 0.17 -0.68 -5.01
CA VAL A 202 0.05 -1.35 -6.32
C VAL A 202 -1.42 -1.52 -6.66
N ILE A 203 -1.85 -0.86 -7.74
CA ILE A 203 -3.23 -0.89 -8.22
C ILE A 203 -3.30 -1.78 -9.45
N TYR A 204 -4.03 -2.90 -9.35
CA TYR A 204 -4.21 -3.78 -10.50
C TYR A 204 -5.01 -3.06 -11.61
N PRO A 205 -4.54 -3.05 -12.87
CA PRO A 205 -5.25 -2.42 -13.96
C PRO A 205 -6.52 -3.22 -14.29
N SER A 206 -7.70 -2.68 -13.96
CA SER A 206 -9.00 -3.31 -14.22
C SER A 206 -9.33 -3.54 -15.72
N THR A 207 -8.44 -3.15 -16.65
CA THR A 207 -8.67 -3.18 -18.11
C THR A 207 -7.80 -4.16 -18.88
N GLU A 208 -6.94 -4.94 -18.22
CA GLU A 208 -6.10 -5.96 -18.88
C GLU A 208 -6.57 -7.38 -18.55
N ILE A 209 -7.83 -7.66 -18.86
CA ILE A 209 -8.31 -9.04 -19.03
C ILE A 209 -7.84 -9.48 -20.42
N ASN A 210 -6.55 -9.78 -20.57
CA ASN A 210 -6.01 -10.39 -21.79
C ASN A 210 -5.70 -11.85 -21.46
N SER A 211 -6.42 -12.74 -22.13
CA SER A 211 -6.41 -14.21 -22.05
C SER A 211 -5.10 -14.89 -22.51
N ASN A 212 -3.95 -14.27 -22.26
CA ASN A 212 -2.63 -14.78 -22.65
C ASN A 212 -1.64 -14.76 -21.48
N HIS A 213 -2.11 -14.78 -20.22
CA HIS A 213 -1.20 -14.96 -19.11
C HIS A 213 -0.69 -16.40 -19.13
N PRO A 214 0.61 -16.68 -18.91
CA PRO A 214 1.19 -18.02 -19.02
C PRO A 214 0.67 -19.06 -17.99
N TYR A 215 -0.37 -18.71 -17.23
CA TYR A 215 -1.06 -19.57 -16.27
C TYR A 215 -2.57 -19.70 -16.57
N ASP A 216 -3.03 -19.31 -17.76
CA ASP A 216 -4.41 -19.45 -18.23
C ASP A 216 -4.72 -20.89 -18.66
N HIS A 217 -4.92 -21.79 -17.69
CA HIS A 217 -5.78 -22.95 -17.91
C HIS A 217 -6.76 -23.08 -16.75
N ASP A 218 -8.02 -22.80 -17.09
CA ASP A 218 -9.24 -23.14 -16.37
C ASP A 218 -9.41 -22.49 -14.99
N ASP A 219 -9.93 -21.24 -14.96
CA ASP A 219 -10.90 -20.72 -13.96
C ASP A 219 -10.97 -19.17 -14.05
N ASP A 220 -11.82 -18.67 -14.97
CA ASP A 220 -12.07 -17.24 -15.28
C ASP A 220 -12.69 -16.39 -14.13
N GLU A 221 -12.74 -16.89 -12.89
CA GLU A 221 -13.29 -16.13 -11.74
C GLU A 221 -12.22 -15.42 -10.90
N CYS A 222 -10.93 -15.66 -11.14
CA CYS A 222 -9.85 -15.19 -10.26
C CYS A 222 -9.55 -13.67 -10.37
N TYR A 223 -10.06 -12.99 -11.39
CA TYR A 223 -9.62 -11.63 -11.77
C TYR A 223 -10.68 -10.53 -11.62
N GLN A 224 -11.91 -10.86 -11.24
CA GLN A 224 -13.00 -9.88 -11.20
C GLN A 224 -13.17 -9.11 -9.88
N VAL A 225 -12.39 -9.39 -8.83
CA VAL A 225 -12.74 -8.90 -7.48
C VAL A 225 -11.52 -8.53 -6.61
N ILE A 226 -10.61 -7.73 -7.18
CA ILE A 226 -9.72 -6.84 -6.40
C ILE A 226 -10.18 -5.40 -6.58
#